data_AF-K0R9K2-F1
#
_entry.id   AF-K0R9K2-F1
#
_cell.length_a   1.000
_cell.length_b   1.000
_cell.length_c   1.000
_cell.angle_alpha   90.00
_cell.angle_beta   90.00
_cell.angle_gamma   90.00
#
_symmetry.space_group_name_H-M   'P 1'
#
loop_
_entity.id
_entity.type
_entity.pdbx_description
1 polymer ?
#
loop_
_entity_poly.entity_id
_entity_poly.type
_entity_poly.pdbx_seq_one_letter_code
_entity_poly.pdbx_strand_id
1 'polypeptide(L)'
;MPRKKTKKTKLSPAEKKDRIRLRDRARKARKREDPEVRGKENAQQRARREDPDVRDKENAQQRARQARKREDPDVRGKENAQKRARRAEDGEYRDALQVRDVNRKRTARNDKRDRRVDLSKGFVDEEHTTFALWRATEKGSDDMKDRDENGRHYLGRMDVRCGYCGAIGFRGELKTKGDDGDGNKIQNFGSLCCCKGKIGGIVDYELGDTLENLYTSPDVNALHFRANARVYNNSMAMSSLACEHGWRQRFHNNKCEGMLTSQGQLLRKMGPLTARDGERPKCIQAYFYGADQATAYRMMNCRVSIPSKERETYKSVFKALHRTLVSP
;
A
#
# COMPACT_ATOMS: atom_id res chain seq x y z
N MET A 1 -70.62 -64.69 70.60
CA MET A 1 -69.69 -63.53 70.70
C MET A 1 -70.49 -62.22 70.61
N PRO A 2 -70.52 -61.35 71.65
CA PRO A 2 -71.29 -60.12 71.63
C PRO A 2 -70.51 -58.93 71.07
N ARG A 3 -71.10 -58.23 70.09
CA ARG A 3 -70.58 -57.04 69.41
C ARG A 3 -70.51 -55.84 70.36
N LYS A 4 -69.30 -55.28 70.55
CA LYS A 4 -69.10 -54.00 71.23
C LYS A 4 -69.49 -52.84 70.30
N LYS A 5 -70.40 -51.98 70.77
CA LYS A 5 -70.78 -50.70 70.15
C LYS A 5 -69.62 -49.70 70.30
N THR A 6 -69.23 -49.05 69.21
CA THR A 6 -68.12 -48.09 69.17
C THR A 6 -68.53 -46.70 69.68
N LYS A 7 -67.75 -46.16 70.62
CA LYS A 7 -67.87 -44.78 71.12
C LYS A 7 -67.48 -43.80 70.00
N LYS A 8 -68.31 -42.78 69.73
CA LYS A 8 -67.96 -41.67 68.83
C LYS A 8 -66.91 -40.78 69.48
N THR A 9 -65.69 -40.80 68.94
CA THR A 9 -64.57 -39.93 69.35
C THR A 9 -64.83 -38.48 68.93
N LYS A 10 -64.67 -37.53 69.85
CA LYS A 10 -64.77 -36.10 69.55
C LYS A 10 -63.55 -35.69 68.72
N LEU A 11 -63.78 -35.22 67.49
CA LEU A 11 -62.72 -34.77 66.57
C LEU A 11 -61.84 -33.68 67.18
N SER A 12 -60.53 -33.82 66.99
CA SER A 12 -59.51 -32.84 67.39
C SER A 12 -59.65 -31.53 66.61
N PRO A 13 -59.10 -30.40 67.13
CA PRO A 13 -59.11 -29.13 66.41
C PRO A 13 -58.48 -29.18 65.01
N ALA A 14 -57.45 -30.01 64.82
CA ALA A 14 -56.78 -30.21 63.53
C ALA A 14 -57.68 -30.91 62.50
N GLU A 15 -58.35 -32.00 62.91
CA GLU A 15 -59.26 -32.74 62.03
C GLU A 15 -60.50 -31.91 61.67
N LYS A 16 -60.96 -31.02 62.57
CA LYS A 16 -62.01 -30.05 62.26
C LYS A 16 -61.55 -29.05 61.19
N LYS A 17 -60.31 -28.54 61.27
CA LYS A 17 -59.73 -27.66 60.23
C LYS A 17 -59.60 -28.38 58.89
N ASP A 18 -59.15 -29.63 58.88
CA ASP A 18 -59.02 -30.41 57.64
C ASP A 18 -60.36 -30.71 57.01
N ARG A 19 -61.36 -31.05 57.81
CA ARG A 19 -62.74 -31.23 57.31
C ARG A 19 -63.31 -29.94 56.71
N ILE A 20 -63.02 -28.78 57.30
CA ILE A 20 -63.39 -27.47 56.74
C ILE A 20 -62.66 -27.25 55.41
N ARG A 21 -61.34 -27.48 55.34
CA ARG A 21 -60.56 -27.36 54.11
C ARG A 21 -61.09 -28.27 52.99
N LEU A 22 -61.47 -29.50 53.31
CA LEU A 22 -62.04 -30.46 52.36
C LEU A 22 -63.43 -30.01 51.86
N ARG A 23 -64.28 -29.52 52.76
CA ARG A 23 -65.59 -28.97 52.39
C ARG A 23 -65.47 -27.72 51.52
N ASP A 24 -64.49 -26.87 51.79
CA ASP A 24 -64.19 -25.69 50.97
C ASP A 24 -63.64 -26.07 49.59
N ARG A 25 -62.78 -27.09 49.49
CA ARG A 25 -62.31 -27.62 48.21
C ARG A 25 -63.47 -28.19 47.39
N ALA A 26 -64.37 -28.96 48.00
CA ALA A 26 -65.55 -29.50 47.33
C ALA A 26 -66.52 -28.40 46.88
N ARG A 27 -66.72 -27.36 47.71
CA ARG A 27 -67.53 -26.18 47.34
C ARG A 27 -66.90 -25.40 46.18
N LYS A 28 -65.57 -25.26 46.15
CA LYS A 28 -64.83 -24.62 45.04
C LYS A 28 -64.90 -25.45 43.75
N ALA A 29 -64.84 -26.78 43.84
CA ALA A 29 -64.97 -27.66 42.69
C ALA A 29 -66.36 -27.52 42.03
N ARG A 30 -67.44 -27.58 42.83
CA ARG A 30 -68.82 -27.37 42.34
C ARG A 30 -69.04 -26.00 41.69
N LYS A 31 -68.39 -24.93 42.21
CA LYS A 31 -68.42 -23.60 41.59
C LYS A 31 -67.73 -23.52 40.23
N ARG A 32 -66.72 -24.35 39.97
CA ARG A 32 -65.99 -24.38 38.68
C ARG A 32 -66.73 -25.15 37.60
N GLU A 33 -67.62 -26.07 38.00
CA GLU A 33 -68.46 -26.84 37.09
C GLU A 33 -69.66 -26.02 36.56
N ASP A 34 -70.09 -24.99 37.31
CA ASP A 34 -71.10 -24.04 36.87
C ASP A 34 -70.59 -23.19 35.68
N PRO A 35 -71.19 -23.32 34.48
CA PRO A 35 -70.74 -22.62 33.28
C PRO A 35 -70.85 -21.10 33.39
N GLU A 36 -71.80 -20.57 34.16
CA GLU A 36 -71.99 -19.12 34.31
C GLU A 36 -70.88 -18.51 35.19
N VAL A 37 -70.51 -19.22 36.27
CA VAL A 37 -69.41 -18.83 37.17
C VAL A 37 -68.07 -18.91 36.45
N ARG A 38 -67.82 -19.99 35.71
CA ARG A 38 -66.62 -20.15 34.88
C ARG A 38 -66.53 -19.10 33.77
N GLY A 39 -67.66 -18.73 33.17
CA GLY A 39 -67.75 -17.63 32.20
C GLY A 39 -67.31 -16.30 32.81
N LYS A 40 -67.84 -15.96 33.99
CA LYS A 40 -67.47 -14.74 34.74
C LYS A 40 -66.01 -14.74 35.19
N GLU A 41 -65.47 -15.86 35.67
CA GLU A 41 -64.05 -16.00 36.04
C GLU A 41 -63.12 -15.84 34.81
N ASN A 42 -63.47 -16.44 33.67
CA ASN A 42 -62.70 -16.31 32.44
C ASN A 42 -62.77 -14.89 31.87
N ALA A 43 -63.93 -14.23 31.92
CA ALA A 43 -64.08 -12.84 31.52
C ALA A 43 -63.25 -11.90 32.41
N GLN A 44 -63.27 -12.13 33.73
CA GLN A 44 -62.43 -11.39 34.68
C GLN A 44 -60.93 -11.64 34.44
N GLN A 45 -60.54 -12.87 34.07
CA GLN A 45 -59.15 -13.18 33.73
C GLN A 45 -58.71 -12.56 32.40
N ARG A 46 -59.61 -12.43 31.41
CA ARG A 46 -59.35 -11.68 30.18
C ARG A 46 -59.19 -10.20 30.46
N ALA A 47 -60.10 -9.59 31.23
CA ALA A 47 -60.00 -8.19 31.63
C ALA A 47 -58.68 -7.90 32.38
N ARG A 48 -58.23 -8.82 33.25
CA ARG A 48 -56.92 -8.70 33.93
C ARG A 48 -55.71 -8.82 32.98
N ARG A 49 -55.83 -9.53 31.86
CA ARG A 49 -54.74 -9.64 30.85
C ARG A 49 -54.72 -8.44 29.89
N GLU A 50 -55.87 -7.79 29.72
CA GLU A 50 -56.01 -6.57 28.93
C GLU A 50 -55.54 -5.33 29.70
N ASP A 51 -55.53 -5.38 31.04
CA ASP A 51 -54.90 -4.39 31.90
C ASP A 51 -53.39 -4.25 31.56
N PRO A 52 -52.95 -3.10 31.03
CA PRO A 52 -51.58 -2.88 30.61
C PRO A 52 -50.56 -3.10 31.74
N ASP A 53 -50.89 -2.69 32.97
CA ASP A 53 -49.97 -2.77 34.10
C ASP A 53 -49.72 -4.22 34.53
N VAL A 54 -50.73 -5.08 34.42
CA VAL A 54 -50.61 -6.51 34.72
C VAL A 54 -49.80 -7.20 33.63
N ARG A 55 -50.11 -6.92 32.36
CA ARG A 55 -49.39 -7.46 31.21
C ARG A 55 -47.91 -7.06 31.24
N ASP A 56 -47.61 -5.83 31.58
CA ASP A 56 -46.23 -5.33 31.63
C ASP A 56 -45.46 -5.94 32.79
N LYS A 57 -46.09 -6.15 33.95
CA LYS A 57 -45.50 -6.91 35.07
C LYS A 57 -45.23 -8.37 34.71
N GLU A 58 -46.16 -9.05 34.04
CA GLU A 58 -45.97 -10.43 33.58
C GLU A 58 -44.84 -10.52 32.53
N ASN A 59 -44.81 -9.59 31.58
CA ASN A 59 -43.73 -9.48 30.59
C ASN A 59 -42.37 -9.18 31.24
N ALA A 60 -42.33 -8.30 32.24
CA ALA A 60 -41.13 -8.00 33.00
C ALA A 60 -40.64 -9.24 33.78
N GLN A 61 -41.54 -10.00 34.40
CA GLN A 61 -41.20 -11.25 35.06
C GLN A 61 -40.69 -12.32 34.09
N GLN A 62 -41.29 -12.43 32.90
CA GLN A 62 -40.78 -13.33 31.85
C GLN A 62 -39.39 -12.92 31.37
N ARG A 63 -39.15 -11.62 31.15
CA ARG A 63 -37.83 -11.08 30.79
C ARG A 63 -36.80 -11.35 31.89
N ALA A 64 -37.17 -11.18 33.16
CA ALA A 64 -36.29 -11.49 34.29
C ALA A 64 -35.98 -12.99 34.40
N ARG A 65 -36.95 -13.87 34.15
CA ARG A 65 -36.72 -15.33 34.08
C ARG A 65 -35.81 -15.70 32.92
N GLN A 66 -35.98 -15.09 31.75
CA GLN A 66 -35.09 -15.29 30.61
C GLN A 66 -33.68 -14.74 30.86
N ALA A 67 -33.56 -13.60 31.52
CA ALA A 67 -32.26 -13.04 31.93
C ALA A 67 -31.52 -13.99 32.88
N ARG A 68 -32.20 -14.52 33.91
CA ARG A 68 -31.63 -15.54 34.81
C ARG A 68 -31.19 -16.81 34.08
N LYS A 69 -31.93 -17.26 33.07
CA LYS A 69 -31.52 -18.40 32.22
C LYS A 69 -30.29 -18.10 31.34
N ARG A 70 -30.06 -16.84 30.97
CA ARG A 70 -28.87 -16.42 30.18
C ARG A 70 -27.63 -16.25 31.05
N GLU A 71 -27.82 -15.96 32.34
CA GLU A 71 -26.76 -15.85 33.35
C GLU A 71 -26.19 -17.22 33.74
N ASP A 72 -27.00 -18.29 33.70
CA ASP A 72 -26.54 -19.67 33.92
C ASP A 72 -25.74 -20.17 32.71
N PRO A 73 -24.40 -20.36 32.85
CA PRO A 73 -23.53 -20.76 31.75
C PRO A 73 -23.80 -22.19 31.26
N ASP A 74 -24.31 -23.10 32.09
CA ASP A 74 -24.58 -24.49 31.73
C ASP A 74 -25.83 -24.60 30.87
N VAL A 75 -26.88 -23.85 31.22
CA VAL A 75 -28.13 -23.79 30.43
C VAL A 75 -27.85 -23.15 29.07
N ARG A 76 -27.10 -22.03 29.06
CA ARG A 76 -26.66 -21.36 27.83
C ARG A 76 -25.77 -22.25 26.96
N GLY A 77 -24.88 -23.02 27.58
CA GLY A 77 -24.00 -23.97 26.90
C GLY A 77 -24.80 -25.08 26.20
N LYS A 78 -25.75 -25.69 26.89
CA LYS A 78 -26.64 -26.74 26.33
C LYS A 78 -27.52 -26.21 25.19
N GLU A 79 -28.10 -25.02 25.33
CA GLU A 79 -28.93 -24.42 24.28
C GLU A 79 -28.11 -24.06 23.03
N ASN A 80 -26.89 -23.53 23.21
CA ASN A 80 -25.97 -23.24 22.11
C ASN A 80 -25.47 -24.52 21.43
N ALA A 81 -25.18 -25.57 22.19
CA ALA A 81 -24.80 -26.88 21.65
C ALA A 81 -25.93 -27.48 20.80
N GLN A 82 -27.18 -27.41 21.28
CA GLN A 82 -28.32 -27.91 20.55
C GLN A 82 -28.60 -27.11 19.26
N LYS A 83 -28.41 -25.78 19.29
CA LYS A 83 -28.47 -24.94 18.08
C LYS A 83 -27.34 -25.25 17.10
N ARG A 84 -26.13 -25.54 17.58
CA ARG A 84 -25.00 -25.96 16.74
C ARG A 84 -25.24 -27.33 16.10
N ALA A 85 -25.83 -28.28 16.84
CA ALA A 85 -26.18 -29.60 16.32
C ALA A 85 -27.22 -29.50 15.20
N ARG A 86 -28.31 -28.75 15.39
CA ARG A 86 -29.31 -28.51 14.34
C ARG A 86 -28.72 -27.87 13.09
N ARG A 87 -27.84 -26.87 13.25
CA ARG A 87 -27.14 -26.23 12.11
C ARG A 87 -26.16 -27.16 11.40
N ALA A 88 -25.60 -28.16 12.09
CA ALA A 88 -24.68 -29.13 11.47
C ALA A 88 -25.40 -30.19 10.61
N GLU A 89 -26.69 -30.41 10.89
CA GLU A 89 -27.58 -31.30 10.14
C GLU A 89 -28.21 -30.60 8.92
N ASP A 90 -28.34 -29.27 8.94
CA ASP A 90 -28.76 -28.47 7.78
C ASP A 90 -27.68 -28.49 6.67
N GLY A 91 -27.99 -29.14 5.54
CA GLY A 91 -27.09 -29.26 4.38
C GLY A 91 -26.66 -27.90 3.81
N GLU A 92 -27.59 -26.94 3.71
CA GLU A 92 -27.30 -25.59 3.21
C GLU A 92 -26.29 -24.83 4.09
N TYR A 93 -26.34 -25.02 5.41
CA TYR A 93 -25.38 -24.40 6.33
C TYR A 93 -23.98 -25.01 6.21
N ARG A 94 -23.90 -26.33 5.92
CA ARG A 94 -22.65 -27.03 5.67
C ARG A 94 -21.98 -26.52 4.38
N ASP A 95 -22.74 -26.38 3.30
CA ASP A 95 -22.23 -25.85 2.03
C ASP A 95 -21.78 -24.38 2.16
N ALA A 96 -22.54 -23.55 2.88
CA ALA A 96 -22.17 -22.16 3.15
C ALA A 96 -20.86 -22.02 3.95
N LEU A 97 -20.61 -22.94 4.90
CA LEU A 97 -19.33 -23.01 5.63
C LEU A 97 -18.18 -23.41 4.70
N GLN A 98 -18.41 -24.37 3.81
CA GLN A 98 -17.41 -24.83 2.87
C GLN A 98 -17.01 -23.73 1.87
N VAL A 99 -17.98 -22.97 1.35
CA VAL A 99 -17.73 -21.79 0.50
C VAL A 99 -16.95 -20.70 1.26
N ARG A 100 -17.29 -20.45 2.53
CA ARG A 100 -16.54 -19.50 3.37
C ARG A 100 -15.09 -19.91 3.58
N ASP A 101 -14.84 -21.19 3.84
CA ASP A 101 -13.47 -21.70 4.02
C ASP A 101 -12.66 -21.66 2.71
N VAL A 102 -13.27 -21.96 1.57
CA VAL A 102 -12.64 -21.81 0.25
C VAL A 102 -12.27 -20.35 -0.01
N ASN A 103 -13.18 -19.41 0.25
CA ASN A 103 -12.91 -17.99 0.10
C ASN A 103 -11.81 -17.50 1.06
N ARG A 104 -11.79 -17.96 2.31
CA ARG A 104 -10.72 -17.65 3.29
C ARG A 104 -9.36 -18.18 2.85
N LYS A 105 -9.31 -19.39 2.28
CA LYS A 105 -8.08 -19.96 1.73
C LYS A 105 -7.61 -19.20 0.49
N ARG A 106 -8.55 -18.73 -0.35
CA ARG A 106 -8.24 -17.93 -1.54
C ARG A 106 -7.70 -16.55 -1.17
N THR A 107 -8.30 -15.85 -0.21
CA THR A 107 -7.78 -14.56 0.28
C THR A 107 -6.40 -14.72 0.92
N ALA A 108 -6.19 -15.73 1.76
CA ALA A 108 -4.87 -16.00 2.34
C ALA A 108 -3.80 -16.34 1.28
N ARG A 109 -4.18 -16.97 0.16
CA ARG A 109 -3.27 -17.27 -0.95
C ARG A 109 -2.95 -16.00 -1.76
N ASN A 110 -3.95 -15.14 -1.99
CA ASN A 110 -3.74 -13.84 -2.62
C ASN A 110 -2.86 -12.94 -1.76
N ASP A 111 -3.11 -12.82 -0.46
CA ASP A 111 -2.26 -12.06 0.47
C ASP A 111 -0.81 -12.55 0.47
N LYS A 112 -0.58 -13.88 0.45
CA LYS A 112 0.77 -14.44 0.34
C LYS A 112 1.44 -14.11 -1.01
N ARG A 113 0.67 -14.10 -2.10
CA ARG A 113 1.17 -13.73 -3.43
C ARG A 113 1.53 -12.25 -3.46
N ASP A 114 0.66 -11.40 -2.93
CA ASP A 114 0.86 -9.94 -2.90
C ASP A 114 2.06 -9.59 -2.01
N ARG A 115 2.21 -10.23 -0.84
CA ARG A 115 3.45 -10.13 -0.03
C ARG A 115 4.71 -10.57 -0.77
N ARG A 116 4.61 -11.58 -1.66
CA ARG A 116 5.75 -12.05 -2.47
C ARG A 116 6.10 -11.07 -3.60
N VAL A 117 5.10 -10.37 -4.14
CA VAL A 117 5.28 -9.29 -5.12
C VAL A 117 5.84 -8.04 -4.46
N ASP A 118 5.47 -7.76 -3.20
CA ASP A 118 6.07 -6.69 -2.41
C ASP A 118 7.52 -7.00 -2.04
N LEU A 119 7.84 -8.27 -1.72
CA LEU A 119 9.22 -8.73 -1.48
C LEU A 119 10.14 -8.64 -2.71
N SER A 120 9.61 -8.66 -3.95
CA SER A 120 10.43 -8.45 -5.15
C SER A 120 10.72 -6.97 -5.43
N LYS A 121 10.00 -6.06 -4.77
CA LYS A 121 10.28 -4.62 -4.74
C LYS A 121 10.86 -4.26 -3.37
N GLY A 122 12.01 -4.86 -3.05
CA GLY A 122 12.66 -4.72 -1.76
C GLY A 122 12.88 -3.26 -1.34
N PHE A 123 12.18 -2.85 -0.30
CA PHE A 123 12.68 -1.86 0.65
C PHE A 123 13.30 -2.68 1.80
N VAL A 124 14.61 -2.54 2.01
CA VAL A 124 15.37 -3.29 3.02
C VAL A 124 15.53 -2.38 4.23
N ASP A 125 14.81 -2.67 5.30
CA ASP A 125 14.77 -1.81 6.50
C ASP A 125 15.99 -2.01 7.44
N GLU A 126 16.71 -3.15 7.35
CA GLU A 126 17.89 -3.43 8.21
C GLU A 126 19.01 -4.15 7.44
N GLU A 127 20.04 -3.40 7.00
CA GLU A 127 21.20 -3.92 6.27
C GLU A 127 22.32 -4.53 7.15
N HIS A 128 22.22 -4.46 8.49
CA HIS A 128 23.39 -4.71 9.34
C HIS A 128 23.58 -6.13 9.89
N THR A 129 22.57 -7.00 9.87
CA THR A 129 22.66 -8.35 10.48
C THR A 129 22.70 -9.49 9.46
N THR A 130 22.45 -9.23 8.18
CA THR A 130 22.39 -10.26 7.12
C THR A 130 23.61 -10.30 6.20
N PHE A 131 24.51 -9.32 6.28
CA PHE A 131 25.66 -9.23 5.36
C PHE A 131 26.73 -10.32 5.58
N ALA A 132 26.85 -10.86 6.80
CA ALA A 132 27.89 -11.85 7.13
C ALA A 132 27.50 -13.30 6.79
N LEU A 133 26.19 -13.63 6.82
CA LEU A 133 25.69 -14.99 6.58
C LEU A 133 25.26 -15.25 5.13
N TRP A 134 25.11 -14.21 4.30
CA TRP A 134 24.82 -14.32 2.87
C TRP A 134 26.04 -14.70 2.02
N ARG A 135 27.23 -14.85 2.62
CA ARG A 135 28.37 -15.45 1.94
C ARG A 135 28.07 -16.95 1.74
N ALA A 136 27.72 -17.31 0.52
CA ALA A 136 27.96 -18.62 -0.13
C ALA A 136 26.81 -19.62 -0.35
N THR A 137 25.54 -19.34 -0.06
CA THR A 137 24.50 -20.41 -0.14
C THR A 137 23.29 -20.21 -1.05
N GLU A 138 23.13 -19.07 -1.74
CA GLU A 138 22.06 -18.93 -2.73
C GLU A 138 22.58 -18.86 -4.18
N LYS A 139 22.08 -19.78 -5.02
CA LYS A 139 22.19 -19.75 -6.49
C LYS A 139 21.52 -18.46 -7.00
N GLY A 140 22.35 -17.49 -7.38
CA GLY A 140 21.92 -16.16 -7.83
C GLY A 140 22.84 -15.01 -7.39
N SER A 141 23.81 -15.26 -6.50
CA SER A 141 24.76 -14.26 -5.99
C SER A 141 25.97 -13.97 -6.91
N ASP A 142 25.83 -14.16 -8.22
CA ASP A 142 26.89 -13.90 -9.22
C ASP A 142 27.21 -12.40 -9.40
N ASP A 143 26.38 -11.49 -8.88
CA ASP A 143 26.49 -10.03 -9.04
C ASP A 143 27.62 -9.36 -8.22
N MET A 144 28.44 -10.13 -7.53
CA MET A 144 29.58 -9.62 -6.75
C MET A 144 30.84 -9.41 -7.58
N LYS A 145 30.88 -9.90 -8.82
CA LYS A 145 32.09 -9.91 -9.66
C LYS A 145 32.62 -8.51 -10.01
N ASP A 146 31.72 -7.53 -10.15
CA ASP A 146 32.04 -6.19 -10.62
C ASP A 146 31.86 -5.14 -9.50
N ARG A 147 32.26 -5.44 -8.26
CA ARG A 147 32.24 -4.44 -7.16
C ARG A 147 33.64 -3.93 -6.84
N ASP A 148 33.78 -2.61 -6.67
CA ASP A 148 35.01 -1.98 -6.19
C ASP A 148 35.26 -2.28 -4.70
N GLU A 149 36.43 -1.90 -4.19
CA GLU A 149 36.81 -2.07 -2.78
C GLU A 149 35.82 -1.40 -1.80
N ASN A 150 35.02 -0.44 -2.29
CA ASN A 150 33.99 0.27 -1.54
C ASN A 150 32.58 -0.36 -1.68
N GLY A 151 32.46 -1.49 -2.39
CA GLY A 151 31.21 -2.20 -2.64
C GLY A 151 30.33 -1.60 -3.73
N ARG A 152 30.84 -0.65 -4.54
CA ARG A 152 30.11 -0.04 -5.65
C ARG A 152 30.24 -0.88 -6.90
N HIS A 153 29.15 -1.07 -7.62
CA HIS A 153 29.21 -1.74 -8.92
C HIS A 153 30.05 -0.89 -9.92
N TYR A 154 31.10 -1.47 -10.47
CA TYR A 154 32.03 -0.86 -11.41
C TYR A 154 32.35 -1.82 -12.55
N LEU A 155 31.76 -1.57 -13.72
CA LEU A 155 31.91 -2.37 -14.95
C LEU A 155 33.16 -2.02 -15.77
N GLY A 156 34.09 -1.25 -15.21
CA GLY A 156 35.27 -0.74 -15.91
C GLY A 156 35.00 0.57 -16.67
N ARG A 157 35.95 0.95 -17.55
CA ARG A 157 35.80 2.11 -18.43
C ARG A 157 34.90 1.74 -19.62
N MET A 158 34.11 2.71 -20.08
CA MET A 158 33.31 2.61 -21.29
C MET A 158 34.17 3.06 -22.47
N ASP A 159 35.03 2.19 -22.98
CA ASP A 159 36.05 2.49 -24.00
C ASP A 159 35.93 1.61 -25.27
N VAL A 160 35.10 0.57 -25.23
CA VAL A 160 34.91 -0.35 -26.34
C VAL A 160 33.93 0.24 -27.35
N ARG A 161 34.25 0.18 -28.64
CA ARG A 161 33.35 0.62 -29.72
C ARG A 161 32.66 -0.54 -30.39
N CYS A 162 31.36 -0.37 -30.67
CA CYS A 162 30.59 -1.27 -31.51
C CYS A 162 31.04 -1.14 -32.97
N GLY A 163 31.37 -2.24 -33.64
CA GLY A 163 31.81 -2.20 -35.04
C GLY A 163 30.70 -1.79 -36.03
N TYR A 164 29.42 -1.97 -35.68
CA TYR A 164 28.32 -1.58 -36.57
C TYR A 164 27.98 -0.08 -36.50
N CYS A 165 27.72 0.46 -35.30
CA CYS A 165 27.21 1.82 -35.14
C CYS A 165 28.21 2.78 -34.47
N GLY A 166 29.41 2.32 -34.12
CA GLY A 166 30.43 3.14 -33.46
C GLY A 166 30.15 3.55 -32.01
N ALA A 167 28.98 3.19 -31.46
CA ALA A 167 28.64 3.50 -30.07
C ALA A 167 29.66 2.91 -29.09
N ILE A 168 29.90 3.64 -28.00
CA ILE A 168 30.85 3.22 -26.95
C ILE A 168 30.08 2.49 -25.85
N GLY A 169 30.60 1.36 -25.38
CA GLY A 169 29.97 0.52 -24.36
C GLY A 169 30.99 -0.13 -23.43
N PHE A 170 30.52 -0.96 -22.50
CA PHE A 170 31.39 -1.65 -21.55
C PHE A 170 31.92 -2.97 -22.11
N ARG A 171 33.13 -3.36 -21.68
CA ARG A 171 33.70 -4.66 -22.05
C ARG A 171 32.80 -5.84 -21.70
N GLY A 172 32.09 -5.78 -20.57
CA GLY A 172 31.16 -6.84 -20.16
C GLY A 172 29.95 -7.01 -21.08
N GLU A 173 29.62 -6.00 -21.89
CA GLU A 173 28.49 -6.02 -22.81
C GLU A 173 28.85 -6.59 -24.19
N LEU A 174 30.14 -6.81 -24.45
CA LEU A 174 30.65 -7.31 -25.72
C LEU A 174 30.09 -8.69 -26.05
N LYS A 175 29.61 -8.82 -27.28
CA LYS A 175 29.28 -10.07 -27.93
C LYS A 175 30.22 -10.25 -29.12
N THR A 176 30.81 -11.43 -29.21
CA THR A 176 31.81 -11.79 -30.23
C THR A 176 31.21 -12.58 -31.41
N LYS A 177 29.88 -12.53 -31.57
CA LYS A 177 29.12 -13.30 -32.58
C LYS A 177 28.37 -12.39 -33.54
N GLY A 178 29.10 -11.53 -34.25
CA GLY A 178 28.60 -10.75 -35.38
C GLY A 178 29.59 -10.87 -36.54
N ASP A 179 29.08 -10.96 -37.77
CA ASP A 179 29.86 -11.02 -39.00
C ASP A 179 29.47 -9.82 -39.88
N ASP A 180 30.42 -9.18 -40.55
CA ASP A 180 30.19 -7.99 -41.41
C ASP A 180 29.72 -8.33 -42.84
N GLY A 181 29.16 -9.51 -43.06
CA GLY A 181 28.82 -10.00 -44.40
C GLY A 181 30.03 -10.53 -45.19
N ASP A 182 31.23 -9.99 -44.94
CA ASP A 182 32.50 -10.44 -45.53
C ASP A 182 33.21 -11.56 -44.74
N GLY A 183 32.57 -12.12 -43.71
CA GLY A 183 33.09 -13.22 -42.89
C GLY A 183 34.08 -12.80 -41.79
N ASN A 184 34.36 -11.51 -41.63
CA ASN A 184 35.14 -10.97 -40.52
C ASN A 184 34.29 -10.87 -39.25
N LYS A 185 34.85 -11.25 -38.09
CA LYS A 185 34.18 -11.18 -36.79
C LYS A 185 34.19 -9.75 -36.27
N ILE A 186 33.01 -9.18 -36.05
CA ILE A 186 32.86 -7.85 -35.50
C ILE A 186 32.45 -7.90 -34.04
N GLN A 187 33.12 -7.07 -33.25
CA GLN A 187 32.76 -6.80 -31.88
C GLN A 187 31.52 -5.91 -31.84
N ASN A 188 30.44 -6.41 -31.24
CA ASN A 188 29.20 -5.66 -31.10
C ASN A 188 28.59 -5.87 -29.72
N PHE A 189 27.63 -5.02 -29.33
CA PHE A 189 26.87 -5.21 -28.09
C PHE A 189 25.53 -5.96 -28.32
N GLY A 190 25.38 -6.55 -29.52
CA GLY A 190 24.21 -7.34 -29.91
C GLY A 190 22.91 -6.55 -30.01
N SER A 191 21.84 -7.10 -29.41
CA SER A 191 20.48 -6.56 -29.49
C SER A 191 20.25 -5.28 -28.68
N LEU A 192 21.09 -4.99 -27.70
CA LEU A 192 20.91 -3.83 -26.81
C LEU A 192 21.44 -2.52 -27.37
N CYS A 193 22.30 -2.57 -28.40
CA CYS A 193 22.91 -1.37 -28.98
C CYS A 193 22.24 -1.01 -30.32
N CYS A 194 22.59 -1.70 -31.40
CA CYS A 194 22.12 -1.41 -32.76
C CYS A 194 21.35 -2.57 -33.39
N CYS A 195 20.83 -3.47 -32.56
CA CYS A 195 20.16 -4.69 -33.01
C CYS A 195 21.00 -5.54 -33.98
N LYS A 196 22.33 -5.63 -33.72
CA LYS A 196 23.31 -6.27 -34.62
C LYS A 196 23.41 -5.57 -36.00
N GLY A 197 23.51 -4.24 -36.01
CA GLY A 197 23.67 -3.45 -37.24
C GLY A 197 22.38 -3.16 -38.01
N LYS A 198 21.21 -3.59 -37.49
CA LYS A 198 19.90 -3.28 -38.11
C LYS A 198 19.51 -1.81 -37.97
N ILE A 199 19.99 -1.15 -36.92
CA ILE A 199 19.74 0.28 -36.66
C ILE A 199 21.03 1.02 -37.00
N GLY A 200 20.95 1.96 -37.95
CA GLY A 200 22.06 2.79 -38.43
C GLY A 200 22.53 3.85 -37.42
N GLY A 201 22.71 3.45 -36.15
CA GLY A 201 23.13 4.34 -35.08
C GLY A 201 22.11 5.42 -34.75
N ILE A 202 22.58 6.43 -34.02
CA ILE A 202 21.85 7.67 -33.80
C ILE A 202 21.97 8.46 -35.10
N VAL A 203 20.82 8.75 -35.72
CA VAL A 203 20.74 9.58 -36.94
C VAL A 203 21.36 10.95 -36.63
N ASP A 204 22.08 11.52 -37.59
CA ASP A 204 22.56 12.90 -37.48
C ASP A 204 21.36 13.80 -37.17
N TYR A 205 21.34 14.33 -35.95
CA TYR A 205 20.36 15.33 -35.60
C TYR A 205 20.72 16.58 -36.38
N GLU A 206 19.73 17.20 -37.04
CA GLU A 206 19.87 18.56 -37.57
C GLU A 206 19.97 19.53 -36.38
N LEU A 207 21.13 19.55 -35.71
CA LEU A 207 21.43 20.56 -34.71
C LEU A 207 21.70 21.86 -35.46
N GLY A 208 21.07 22.95 -35.04
CA GLY A 208 21.42 24.27 -35.57
C GLY A 208 22.89 24.58 -35.33
N ASP A 209 23.52 25.30 -36.26
CA ASP A 209 24.97 25.59 -36.31
C ASP A 209 25.57 26.00 -34.95
N THR A 210 24.84 26.77 -34.16
CA THR A 210 25.31 27.24 -32.84
C THR A 210 25.51 26.08 -31.86
N LEU A 211 24.56 25.14 -31.80
CA LEU A 211 24.66 23.99 -30.92
C LEU A 211 25.68 22.99 -31.44
N GLU A 212 25.68 22.74 -32.75
CA GLU A 212 26.68 21.85 -33.37
C GLU A 212 28.09 22.33 -33.04
N ASN A 213 28.38 23.61 -33.25
CA ASN A 213 29.67 24.22 -32.91
C ASN A 213 30.03 24.05 -31.43
N LEU A 214 29.07 24.16 -30.49
CA LEU A 214 29.35 23.93 -29.07
C LEU A 214 29.75 22.47 -28.76
N TYR A 215 29.27 21.50 -29.53
CA TYR A 215 29.60 20.09 -29.34
C TYR A 215 30.87 19.64 -30.10
N THR A 216 31.14 20.19 -31.27
CA THR A 216 32.20 19.70 -32.17
C THR A 216 33.44 20.59 -32.17
N SER A 217 33.27 21.92 -32.14
CA SER A 217 34.36 22.88 -32.34
C SER A 217 35.47 22.78 -31.29
N PRO A 218 36.74 23.05 -31.65
CA PRO A 218 37.84 23.19 -30.70
C PRO A 218 37.87 24.58 -30.01
N ASP A 219 36.88 25.45 -30.23
CA ASP A 219 36.82 26.77 -29.59
C ASP A 219 36.81 26.68 -28.05
N VAL A 220 37.32 27.73 -27.40
CA VAL A 220 37.37 27.86 -25.94
C VAL A 220 35.98 27.72 -25.33
N ASN A 221 34.95 28.31 -25.96
CA ASN A 221 33.57 28.19 -25.47
C ASN A 221 33.04 26.76 -25.60
N ALA A 222 33.34 26.07 -26.70
CA ALA A 222 32.89 24.70 -26.95
C ALA A 222 33.59 23.69 -26.03
N LEU A 223 34.89 23.84 -25.79
CA LEU A 223 35.63 23.05 -24.80
C LEU A 223 35.07 23.27 -23.39
N HIS A 224 34.83 24.53 -23.02
CA HIS A 224 34.25 24.87 -21.72
C HIS A 224 32.83 24.35 -21.55
N PHE A 225 32.00 24.46 -22.58
CA PHE A 225 30.64 23.91 -22.61
C PHE A 225 30.63 22.41 -22.36
N ARG A 226 31.47 21.64 -23.07
CA ARG A 226 31.55 20.18 -22.89
C ARG A 226 32.04 19.78 -21.50
N ALA A 227 33.05 20.47 -20.97
CA ALA A 227 33.57 20.21 -19.63
C ALA A 227 32.54 20.53 -18.53
N ASN A 228 31.69 21.55 -18.75
CA ASN A 228 30.72 22.05 -17.77
C ASN A 228 29.26 21.79 -18.15
N ALA A 229 29.00 20.82 -19.03
CA ALA A 229 27.67 20.58 -19.63
C ALA A 229 26.57 20.42 -18.59
N ARG A 230 26.87 19.78 -17.45
CA ARG A 230 25.92 19.60 -16.34
C ARG A 230 25.51 20.93 -15.70
N VAL A 231 26.43 21.89 -15.56
CA VAL A 231 26.15 23.21 -14.99
C VAL A 231 25.23 23.99 -15.94
N TYR A 232 25.55 23.98 -17.23
CA TYR A 232 24.72 24.61 -18.25
C TYR A 232 23.33 23.99 -18.28
N ASN A 233 23.22 22.66 -18.37
CA ASN A 233 21.94 21.96 -18.41
C ASN A 233 21.07 22.26 -17.18
N ASN A 234 21.64 22.20 -15.98
CA ASN A 234 20.90 22.52 -14.75
C ASN A 234 20.42 23.97 -14.70
N SER A 235 21.22 24.90 -15.24
CA SER A 235 20.90 26.33 -15.25
C SER A 235 19.92 26.72 -16.37
N MET A 236 19.86 25.92 -17.44
CA MET A 236 18.89 26.05 -18.53
C MET A 236 17.58 25.29 -18.25
N ALA A 237 17.50 24.48 -17.20
CA ALA A 237 16.32 23.66 -16.90
C ALA A 237 15.06 24.52 -16.63
N MET A 238 13.95 24.18 -17.28
CA MET A 238 12.65 24.86 -17.09
C MET A 238 11.93 24.48 -15.79
N SER A 239 12.34 23.40 -15.15
CA SER A 239 11.74 22.90 -13.91
C SER A 239 12.80 22.49 -12.92
N SER A 240 12.51 22.63 -11.62
CA SER A 240 13.41 22.16 -10.56
C SER A 240 13.04 20.75 -10.09
N LEU A 241 14.03 20.02 -9.59
CA LEU A 241 13.82 18.83 -8.77
C LEU A 241 13.93 19.26 -7.32
N ALA A 242 12.85 19.11 -6.56
CA ALA A 242 12.83 19.45 -5.15
C ALA A 242 12.48 18.22 -4.32
N CYS A 243 13.38 17.90 -3.40
CA CYS A 243 13.26 16.83 -2.43
C CYS A 243 13.30 17.48 -1.04
N GLU A 244 12.27 17.31 -0.21
CA GLU A 244 12.21 17.94 1.13
C GLU A 244 13.21 17.34 2.14
N HIS A 245 13.68 16.12 1.92
CA HIS A 245 14.72 15.47 2.72
C HIS A 245 15.90 15.11 1.81
N GLY A 246 17.13 15.43 2.27
CA GLY A 246 18.34 15.30 1.47
C GLY A 246 18.54 13.87 0.92
N TRP A 247 19.17 13.77 -0.25
CA TRP A 247 19.43 12.52 -0.98
C TRP A 247 20.04 11.41 -0.13
N ARG A 248 20.89 11.78 0.84
CA ARG A 248 21.57 10.86 1.76
C ARG A 248 20.62 10.21 2.77
N GLN A 249 19.59 10.93 3.22
CA GLN A 249 18.70 10.47 4.30
C GLN A 249 17.66 9.45 3.84
N ARG A 250 17.51 9.22 2.52
CA ARG A 250 16.57 8.22 1.97
C ARG A 250 17.18 6.84 1.77
N PHE A 251 18.50 6.71 1.86
CA PHE A 251 19.18 5.42 1.81
C PHE A 251 19.83 5.18 3.17
N HIS A 252 19.48 4.05 3.81
CA HIS A 252 19.96 3.69 5.15
C HIS A 252 21.49 3.69 5.27
N ASN A 253 22.21 3.48 4.17
CA ASN A 253 23.67 3.42 4.15
C ASN A 253 24.39 4.77 4.02
N ASN A 254 23.69 5.91 3.80
CA ASN A 254 24.29 7.26 3.60
C ASN A 254 25.39 7.36 2.51
N LYS A 255 25.56 6.33 1.68
CA LYS A 255 26.68 6.14 0.74
C LYS A 255 26.29 6.33 -0.72
N CYS A 256 25.00 6.28 -1.05
CA CYS A 256 24.50 6.41 -2.42
C CYS A 256 23.67 7.67 -2.62
N GLU A 257 23.92 8.40 -3.71
CA GLU A 257 23.03 9.46 -4.20
C GLU A 257 21.85 8.82 -4.93
N GLY A 258 20.72 8.66 -4.25
CA GLY A 258 19.50 8.12 -4.84
C GLY A 258 18.93 8.98 -5.96
N MET A 259 18.23 8.39 -6.92
CA MET A 259 17.41 9.12 -7.89
C MET A 259 16.04 9.46 -7.29
N LEU A 260 15.48 10.64 -7.63
CA LEU A 260 14.20 11.11 -7.10
C LEU A 260 13.06 10.32 -7.76
N THR A 261 12.52 9.32 -7.09
CA THR A 261 11.31 8.63 -7.54
C THR A 261 10.29 8.55 -6.40
N SER A 262 9.07 9.03 -6.64
CA SER A 262 7.89 8.65 -5.86
C SER A 262 7.17 7.59 -6.66
N GLN A 263 7.02 6.38 -6.12
CA GLN A 263 6.44 5.23 -6.85
C GLN A 263 7.09 4.95 -8.23
N GLY A 264 8.39 5.23 -8.39
CA GLY A 264 9.08 5.08 -9.69
C GLY A 264 8.95 6.29 -10.63
N GLN A 265 8.25 7.36 -10.23
CA GLN A 265 8.06 8.56 -11.05
C GLN A 265 8.87 9.75 -10.54
N LEU A 266 9.53 10.46 -11.46
CA LEU A 266 10.36 11.63 -11.19
C LEU A 266 9.49 12.89 -11.09
N LEU A 267 9.22 13.34 -9.86
CA LEU A 267 8.42 14.55 -9.62
C LEU A 267 9.26 15.82 -9.85
N ARG A 268 8.83 16.64 -10.82
CA ARG A 268 9.41 17.97 -11.07
C ARG A 268 8.51 19.02 -10.42
N LYS A 269 9.08 19.92 -9.60
CA LYS A 269 8.34 21.08 -9.10
C LYS A 269 8.45 22.20 -10.14
N MET A 270 7.33 22.52 -10.78
CA MET A 270 7.18 23.75 -11.54
C MET A 270 6.71 24.86 -10.60
N GLY A 271 7.47 25.95 -10.55
CA GLY A 271 7.11 27.14 -9.79
C GLY A 271 6.01 27.94 -10.48
N PRO A 272 5.58 29.07 -9.88
CA PRO A 272 4.70 30.01 -10.57
C PRO A 272 5.33 30.49 -11.88
N LEU A 273 4.50 30.83 -12.87
CA LEU A 273 5.00 31.33 -14.16
C LEU A 273 5.73 32.67 -14.03
N THR A 274 5.30 33.52 -13.11
CA THR A 274 5.99 34.77 -12.78
C THR A 274 6.76 34.64 -11.48
N ALA A 275 7.88 35.37 -11.38
CA ALA A 275 8.59 35.50 -10.12
C ALA A 275 7.70 36.23 -9.10
N ARG A 276 7.81 35.85 -7.82
CA ARG A 276 7.14 36.57 -6.73
C ARG A 276 7.83 37.91 -6.49
N ASP A 277 7.12 38.85 -5.90
CA ASP A 277 7.66 40.18 -5.59
C ASP A 277 8.95 40.07 -4.75
N GLY A 278 10.02 40.71 -5.23
CA GLY A 278 11.35 40.66 -4.60
C GLY A 278 12.12 39.36 -4.83
N GLU A 279 11.54 38.33 -5.45
CA GLU A 279 12.27 37.13 -5.83
C GLU A 279 12.87 37.23 -7.23
N ARG A 280 14.09 36.69 -7.38
CA ARG A 280 14.71 36.57 -8.70
C ARG A 280 14.07 35.45 -9.53
N PRO A 281 13.90 35.64 -10.87
CA PRO A 281 13.38 34.61 -11.76
C PRO A 281 14.21 33.32 -11.73
N LYS A 282 13.54 32.16 -11.72
CA LYS A 282 14.15 30.82 -11.72
C LYS A 282 13.52 29.92 -12.78
N CYS A 283 14.30 28.98 -13.29
CA CYS A 283 13.84 27.93 -14.22
C CYS A 283 13.08 28.52 -15.43
N ILE A 284 11.83 28.11 -15.67
CA ILE A 284 11.00 28.60 -16.78
C ILE A 284 10.86 30.14 -16.78
N GLN A 285 10.86 30.78 -15.61
CA GLN A 285 10.66 32.23 -15.49
C GLN A 285 11.80 33.01 -16.20
N ALA A 286 13.00 32.45 -16.27
CA ALA A 286 14.13 33.08 -16.94
C ALA A 286 13.96 33.15 -18.47
N TYR A 287 13.06 32.35 -19.05
CA TYR A 287 12.79 32.37 -20.50
C TYR A 287 11.85 33.51 -20.92
N PHE A 288 11.18 34.18 -19.98
CA PHE A 288 10.37 35.37 -20.28
C PHE A 288 11.19 36.66 -20.44
N TYR A 289 12.51 36.58 -20.26
CA TYR A 289 13.42 37.72 -20.36
C TYR A 289 14.35 37.56 -21.55
N GLY A 290 14.84 38.68 -22.08
CA GLY A 290 15.85 38.68 -23.13
C GLY A 290 17.15 37.98 -22.70
N ALA A 291 17.95 37.56 -23.68
CA ALA A 291 19.11 36.70 -23.46
C ALA A 291 20.10 37.25 -22.41
N ASP A 292 20.31 38.57 -22.35
CA ASP A 292 21.24 39.20 -21.39
C ASP A 292 20.71 39.15 -19.95
N GLN A 293 19.44 39.50 -19.74
CA GLN A 293 18.80 39.45 -18.44
C GLN A 293 18.66 38.00 -17.94
N ALA A 294 18.21 37.10 -18.82
CA ALA A 294 18.12 35.67 -18.52
C ALA A 294 19.47 35.07 -18.11
N THR A 295 20.54 35.46 -18.81
CA THR A 295 21.91 35.02 -18.48
C THR A 295 22.33 35.52 -17.10
N ALA A 296 22.08 36.79 -16.78
CA ALA A 296 22.38 37.34 -15.45
C ALA A 296 21.65 36.57 -14.34
N TYR A 297 20.35 36.30 -14.50
CA TYR A 297 19.59 35.51 -13.53
C TYR A 297 20.11 34.07 -13.41
N ARG A 298 20.47 33.42 -14.52
CA ARG A 298 21.04 32.06 -14.50
C ARG A 298 22.36 32.01 -13.75
N MET A 299 23.27 32.97 -13.99
CA MET A 299 24.53 33.05 -13.26
C MET A 299 24.34 33.28 -11.77
N MET A 300 23.36 34.10 -11.36
CA MET A 300 23.03 34.30 -9.95
C MET A 300 22.41 33.05 -9.30
N ASN A 301 21.71 32.22 -10.09
CA ASN A 301 21.06 30.99 -9.65
C ASN A 301 21.96 29.75 -9.69
N CYS A 302 23.15 29.83 -10.30
CA CYS A 302 24.11 28.73 -10.32
C CYS A 302 24.49 28.33 -8.89
N ARG A 303 24.34 27.03 -8.58
CA ARG A 303 24.78 26.47 -7.29
C ARG A 303 26.30 26.29 -7.20
N VAL A 304 26.95 26.16 -8.36
CA VAL A 304 28.41 26.05 -8.46
C VAL A 304 28.99 27.46 -8.45
N SER A 305 30.03 27.67 -7.65
CA SER A 305 30.78 28.92 -7.65
C SER A 305 31.48 29.10 -9.00
N ILE A 306 31.14 30.16 -9.72
CA ILE A 306 31.72 30.46 -11.03
C ILE A 306 33.06 31.18 -10.83
N PRO A 307 34.20 30.64 -11.29
CA PRO A 307 35.48 31.31 -11.22
C PRO A 307 35.46 32.64 -12.00
N SER A 308 36.07 33.70 -11.45
CA SER A 308 36.07 35.01 -12.10
C SER A 308 36.66 34.98 -13.53
N LYS A 309 37.67 34.13 -13.77
CA LYS A 309 38.33 33.97 -15.08
C LYS A 309 37.43 33.38 -16.16
N GLU A 310 36.49 32.52 -15.77
CA GLU A 310 35.58 31.81 -16.69
C GLU A 310 34.23 32.51 -16.83
N ARG A 311 34.00 33.57 -16.04
CA ARG A 311 32.72 34.26 -15.94
C ARG A 311 32.22 34.75 -17.31
N GLU A 312 33.11 35.19 -18.18
CA GLU A 312 32.76 35.68 -19.51
C GLU A 312 32.39 34.53 -20.47
N THR A 313 33.12 33.41 -20.40
CA THR A 313 32.80 32.18 -21.14
C THR A 313 31.41 31.66 -20.77
N TYR A 314 31.09 31.63 -19.47
CA TYR A 314 29.75 31.28 -19.01
C TYR A 314 28.66 32.18 -19.59
N LYS A 315 28.87 33.50 -19.60
CA LYS A 315 27.91 34.44 -20.20
C LYS A 315 27.71 34.17 -21.69
N SER A 316 28.80 34.03 -22.43
CA SER A 316 28.78 33.76 -23.88
C SER A 316 27.95 32.51 -24.19
N VAL A 317 28.26 31.41 -23.52
CA VAL A 317 27.57 30.13 -23.73
C VAL A 317 26.11 30.20 -23.30
N PHE A 318 25.78 30.81 -22.14
CA PHE A 318 24.38 30.97 -21.73
C PHE A 318 23.56 31.81 -22.71
N LYS A 319 24.16 32.86 -23.27
CA LYS A 319 23.53 33.73 -24.25
C LYS A 319 23.29 32.99 -25.57
N ALA A 320 24.27 32.21 -26.04
CA ALA A 320 24.13 31.35 -27.21
C ALA A 320 23.00 30.33 -27.02
N LEU A 321 23.01 29.58 -25.91
CA LEU A 321 21.98 28.58 -25.60
C LEU A 321 20.59 29.19 -25.45
N HIS A 322 20.47 30.38 -24.84
CA HIS A 322 19.19 31.08 -24.73
C HIS A 322 18.64 31.44 -26.10
N ARG A 323 19.47 32.01 -26.97
CA ARG A 323 19.06 32.40 -28.32
C ARG A 323 18.61 31.19 -29.13
N THR A 324 19.33 30.07 -29.07
CA THR A 324 18.93 28.86 -29.81
C THR A 324 17.60 28.27 -29.34
N LEU A 325 17.24 28.42 -28.05
CA LEU A 325 15.99 27.86 -27.52
C LEU A 325 14.77 28.79 -27.66
N VAL A 326 14.99 30.09 -27.83
CA VAL A 326 13.91 31.10 -27.87
C VAL A 326 13.73 31.68 -29.27
N SER A 327 14.72 31.53 -30.16
CA SER A 327 14.55 31.88 -31.57
C SER A 327 13.67 30.84 -32.25
N PRO A 328 12.63 31.27 -33.01
CA PRO A 328 11.70 30.39 -33.68
C PRO A 328 12.32 29.59 -34.82
#